data_AF-A0A2W4RM69-F1
#
_entry.id   AF-A0A2W4RM69-F1
#
_cell.length_a   1.000
_cell.length_b   1.000
_cell.length_c   1.000
_cell.angle_alpha   90.00
_cell.angle_beta   90.00
_cell.angle_gamma   90.00
#
_symmetry.space_group_name_H-M   'P 1'
#
loop_
_entity.id
_entity.type
_entity.pdbx_description
1 polymer ?
#
loop_
_entity_poly.entity_id
_entity_poly.type
_entity_poly.pdbx_seq_one_letter_code
_entity_poly.pdbx_strand_id
1 'polypeptide(L)'
;MARRVGGAPQGVKHLEFVFTYHGEPICRMLNTGWKKARKETALDVRVHDLRHTFGMRLGAAGVGFEDRQDLLRHKSNRITTHYSKAEIRNLLDALDSICNREEKPEIVLIRRVVNQ
;
A
#
# COMPACT_ATOMS: atom_id res chain seq x y z
N MET A 1 -5.10 7.18 -5.58
CA MET A 1 -5.92 8.39 -5.49
C MET A 1 -5.06 9.44 -4.81
N ALA A 2 -4.79 10.57 -5.45
CA ALA A 2 -4.03 11.65 -4.83
C ALA A 2 -4.79 12.15 -3.60
N ARG A 3 -4.15 12.13 -2.43
CA ARG A 3 -4.68 12.75 -1.21
C ARG A 3 -4.00 14.09 -1.04
N ARG A 4 -4.79 15.11 -0.71
CA ARG A 4 -4.31 16.43 -0.28
C ARG A 4 -3.43 16.25 0.96
N VAL A 5 -2.24 16.82 0.94
CA VAL A 5 -1.38 16.94 2.14
C VAL A 5 -1.89 18.14 2.93
N GLY A 6 -2.43 17.93 4.13
CA GLY A 6 -3.01 18.99 4.95
C GLY A 6 -2.01 19.61 5.92
N GLY A 7 -2.00 20.95 5.96
CA GLY A 7 -1.44 21.79 7.04
C GLY A 7 0.01 22.21 6.87
N ALA A 8 0.26 23.46 6.47
CA ALA A 8 1.58 24.08 6.55
C ALA A 8 1.47 25.49 7.17
N PRO A 9 2.40 25.89 8.06
CA PRO A 9 2.55 27.29 8.47
C PRO A 9 2.85 28.16 7.24
N GLN A 10 2.35 29.41 7.28
CA GLN A 10 2.44 30.36 6.18
C GLN A 10 3.90 30.55 5.73
N GLY A 11 4.19 30.24 4.45
CA GLY A 11 5.48 30.60 3.83
C GLY A 11 6.09 29.55 2.90
N VAL A 12 5.65 28.29 2.92
CA VAL A 12 6.24 27.23 2.07
C VAL A 12 5.24 26.75 1.02
N LYS A 13 5.52 27.00 -0.27
CA LYS A 13 4.74 26.47 -1.39
C LYS A 13 5.06 24.99 -1.57
N HIS A 14 4.35 24.11 -0.87
CA HIS A 14 4.39 22.68 -1.15
C HIS A 14 3.38 22.33 -2.25
N LEU A 15 3.70 21.31 -3.06
CA LEU A 15 2.72 20.66 -3.93
C LEU A 15 1.63 20.04 -3.04
N GLU A 16 0.39 20.49 -3.20
CA GLU A 16 -0.77 20.04 -2.41
C GLU A 16 -1.04 18.54 -2.55
N PHE A 17 -0.53 17.94 -3.63
CA PHE A 17 -0.69 16.54 -3.97
C PHE A 17 0.68 15.90 -4.27
N VAL A 18 0.92 14.74 -3.68
CA VAL A 18 2.16 13.95 -3.92
C VAL A 18 2.21 13.36 -5.33
N PHE A 19 1.04 13.06 -5.91
CA PHE A 19 0.93 12.44 -7.24
C PHE A 19 0.14 13.35 -8.18
N THR A 20 0.87 14.06 -9.05
CA THR A 20 0.31 14.93 -10.10
C THR A 20 0.85 14.55 -11.48
N TYR A 21 0.11 14.92 -12.52
CA TYR A 21 0.52 14.80 -13.91
C TYR A 21 0.06 16.07 -14.64
N HIS A 22 1.01 16.81 -15.25
CA HIS A 22 0.77 18.15 -15.81
C HIS A 22 0.10 19.13 -14.84
N GLY A 23 0.53 19.11 -13.57
CA GLY A 23 -0.02 19.98 -12.52
C GLY A 23 -1.34 19.50 -11.91
N GLU A 24 -2.03 18.55 -12.54
CA GLU A 24 -3.32 18.05 -12.08
C GLU A 24 -3.16 16.79 -11.21
N PRO A 25 -3.96 16.63 -10.13
CA PRO A 25 -3.89 15.47 -9.27
C PRO A 25 -4.40 14.19 -9.95
N ILE A 26 -3.75 13.06 -9.66
CA ILE A 26 -4.18 11.76 -10.20
C ILE A 26 -5.38 11.23 -9.42
N CYS A 27 -6.57 11.32 -10.03
CA CYS A 27 -7.84 10.93 -9.40
C CYS A 27 -8.22 9.45 -9.57
N ARG A 28 -7.66 8.74 -10.57
CA ARG A 28 -7.97 7.33 -10.86
C ARG A 28 -6.71 6.46 -10.90
N MET A 29 -6.82 5.24 -10.37
CA MET A 29 -5.71 4.28 -10.33
C MET A 29 -5.56 3.50 -11.65
N LEU A 30 -6.65 3.27 -12.38
CA LEU A 30 -6.64 2.67 -13.72
C LEU A 30 -6.28 3.71 -14.80
N ASN A 31 -5.10 4.32 -14.68
CA ASN A 31 -4.60 5.28 -15.66
C ASN A 31 -3.74 4.60 -16.75
N THR A 32 -3.29 5.37 -17.73
CA THR A 32 -2.45 4.87 -18.84
C THR A 32 -1.14 4.26 -18.35
N GLY A 33 -0.51 4.86 -17.33
CA GLY A 33 0.70 4.32 -16.69
C GLY A 33 0.49 2.92 -16.13
N TRP A 34 -0.58 2.70 -15.36
CA TRP A 34 -0.93 1.38 -14.84
C TRP A 34 -1.21 0.34 -15.94
N LYS A 35 -1.97 0.74 -16.98
CA LYS A 35 -2.25 -0.14 -18.13
C LYS A 35 -0.97 -0.52 -18.88
N LYS A 36 -0.02 0.42 -19.04
CA LYS A 36 1.27 0.18 -19.67
C LYS A 36 2.13 -0.78 -18.85
N ALA A 37 2.27 -0.55 -17.55
CA ALA A 37 3.02 -1.42 -16.65
C ALA A 37 2.50 -2.87 -16.65
N ARG A 38 1.18 -3.06 -16.70
CA ARG A 38 0.57 -4.39 -16.84
C ARG A 38 0.95 -5.11 -18.13
N LYS A 39 1.02 -4.39 -19.24
CA LYS A 39 1.43 -4.95 -20.53
C LYS A 39 2.91 -5.32 -20.52
N GLU A 40 3.76 -4.43 -20.00
CA GLU A 40 5.22 -4.64 -19.93
C GLU A 40 5.61 -5.81 -19.03
N THR A 41 4.88 -6.02 -17.94
CA THR A 41 5.11 -7.13 -17.00
C THR A 41 4.35 -8.40 -17.36
N ALA A 42 3.47 -8.37 -18.38
CA ALA A 42 2.52 -9.43 -18.72
C ALA A 42 1.65 -9.91 -17.53
N LEU A 43 1.43 -9.06 -16.53
CA LEU A 43 0.63 -9.38 -15.35
C LEU A 43 -0.81 -8.83 -15.48
N ASP A 44 -1.78 -9.74 -15.36
CA ASP A 44 -3.21 -9.39 -15.25
C ASP A 44 -3.62 -9.24 -13.77
N VAL A 45 -3.26 -8.10 -13.18
CA VAL A 45 -3.60 -7.77 -11.78
C VAL A 45 -4.28 -6.41 -11.68
N ARG A 46 -5.12 -6.23 -10.67
CA ARG A 46 -5.66 -4.93 -10.25
C ARG A 46 -4.79 -4.38 -9.13
N VAL A 47 -4.83 -3.06 -8.93
CA VAL A 47 -4.02 -2.44 -7.86
C VAL A 47 -4.38 -2.96 -6.46
N HIS A 48 -5.65 -3.32 -6.23
CA HIS A 48 -6.08 -3.94 -4.96
C HIS A 48 -5.48 -5.34 -4.76
N ASP A 49 -5.19 -6.08 -5.82
CA ASP A 49 -4.57 -7.40 -5.71
C ASP A 49 -3.12 -7.26 -5.20
N LEU A 50 -2.43 -6.14 -5.50
CA LEU A 50 -1.14 -5.81 -4.88
C LEU A 50 -1.27 -5.56 -3.37
N ARG A 51 -2.33 -4.88 -2.94
CA ARG A 51 -2.61 -4.67 -1.52
C ARG A 51 -2.85 -5.98 -0.78
N HIS A 52 -3.58 -6.92 -1.40
CA HIS A 52 -3.75 -8.26 -0.86
C HIS A 52 -2.43 -9.03 -0.79
N THR A 53 -1.60 -8.93 -1.83
CA THR A 53 -0.26 -9.56 -1.86
C THR A 53 0.63 -9.02 -0.74
N PHE A 54 0.60 -7.70 -0.48
CA PHE A 54 1.32 -7.09 0.63
C PHE A 54 0.87 -7.66 1.99
N GLY A 55 -0.44 -7.75 2.24
CA GLY A 55 -0.98 -8.36 3.46
C GLY A 55 -0.62 -9.85 3.61
N MET A 56 -0.59 -10.59 2.51
CA MET A 56 -0.16 -11.99 2.48
C MET A 56 1.33 -12.13 2.83
N ARG A 57 2.20 -11.27 2.26
CA ARG A 57 3.63 -11.27 2.56
C ARG A 57 3.91 -10.96 4.02
N LEU A 58 3.22 -9.98 4.61
CA LEU A 58 3.30 -9.70 6.04
C LEU A 58 2.87 -10.92 6.87
N GLY A 59 1.78 -11.60 6.47
CA GLY A 59 1.34 -12.82 7.13
C GLY A 59 2.38 -13.94 7.05
N ALA A 60 2.99 -14.13 5.88
CA ALA A 60 4.04 -15.12 5.67
C ALA A 60 5.32 -14.77 6.44
N ALA A 61 5.57 -13.50 6.75
CA ALA A 61 6.66 -13.02 7.61
C ALA A 61 6.36 -13.12 9.12
N GLY A 62 5.21 -13.68 9.50
CA GLY A 62 4.83 -13.85 10.90
C GLY A 62 4.33 -12.57 11.57
N VAL A 63 4.04 -11.51 10.81
CA VAL A 63 3.54 -10.24 11.34
C VAL A 63 2.15 -10.45 11.94
N GLY A 64 1.96 -9.93 13.15
CA GLY A 64 0.71 -10.02 13.92
C GLY A 64 -0.51 -9.48 13.15
N PHE A 65 -1.71 -9.96 13.50
CA PHE A 65 -2.94 -9.52 12.83
C PHE A 65 -3.21 -8.02 13.02
N GLU A 66 -2.93 -7.50 14.22
CA GLU A 66 -3.13 -6.08 14.54
C GLU A 66 -2.19 -5.19 13.73
N ASP A 67 -0.88 -5.48 13.72
CA ASP A 67 0.10 -4.73 12.93
C ASP A 67 -0.21 -4.81 11.42
N ARG A 68 -0.70 -5.96 10.94
CA ARG A 68 -1.18 -6.09 9.55
C ARG A 68 -2.37 -5.19 9.26
N GLN A 69 -3.32 -5.07 10.20
CA GLN A 69 -4.46 -4.16 10.06
C GLN A 69 -4.00 -2.71 10.02
N ASP A 70 -3.06 -2.34 10.87
CA ASP A 70 -2.52 -0.98 10.95
C ASP A 70 -1.74 -0.64 9.67
N LEU A 71 -0.87 -1.54 9.17
CA LEU A 71 -0.14 -1.38 7.90
C LEU A 71 -1.05 -1.34 6.68
N LEU A 72 -2.12 -2.14 6.67
CA LEU A 72 -3.13 -2.09 5.60
C LEU A 72 -4.08 -0.90 5.74
N ARG A 73 -4.00 -0.14 6.85
CA ARG A 73 -4.89 0.98 7.17
C ARG A 73 -6.35 0.54 7.24
N HIS A 74 -6.59 -0.61 7.85
CA HIS A 74 -7.92 -1.02 8.27
C HIS A 74 -8.36 -0.21 9.49
N LYS A 75 -9.68 -0.12 9.70
CA LYS A 75 -10.21 0.51 10.90
C LYS A 75 -9.86 -0.39 12.10
N SER A 76 -8.90 0.03 12.91
CA SER A 76 -8.57 -0.60 14.18
C SER A 76 -9.52 -0.09 15.27
N ASN A 77 -9.92 -0.97 16.20
CA ASN A 77 -10.75 -0.59 17.36
C ASN A 77 -9.90 -0.11 18.55
N ARG A 78 -8.57 -0.07 18.37
CA ARG A 78 -7.63 0.58 19.27
C ARG A 78 -7.79 2.09 19.04
N ILE A 79 -8.36 2.84 19.97
CA ILE A 79 -8.51 4.31 19.83
C ILE A 79 -7.59 5.04 20.83
N THR A 80 -7.11 4.36 21.86
CA THR A 80 -6.59 5.02 23.07
C THR A 80 -5.07 4.95 23.27
N THR A 81 -4.31 4.26 22.42
CA THR A 81 -2.84 4.16 22.56
C THR A 81 -2.17 3.90 21.21
N HIS A 82 -2.23 4.86 20.29
CA HIS A 82 -1.74 4.67 18.93
C HIS A 82 -0.56 5.55 18.58
N TYR A 83 0.39 4.94 17.86
CA TYR A 83 1.61 5.52 17.32
C TYR A 83 2.61 5.96 18.39
N SER A 84 2.80 5.15 19.43
CA SER A 84 3.99 5.32 20.25
C SER A 84 5.25 5.17 19.38
N LYS A 85 6.36 5.81 19.78
CA LYS A 85 7.63 5.69 19.05
C LYS A 85 8.10 4.24 18.91
N ALA A 86 7.72 3.37 19.86
CA ALA A 86 8.01 1.94 19.79
C ALA A 86 7.11 1.23 18.77
N GLU A 87 5.81 1.51 18.77
CA GLU A 87 4.85 0.94 17.80
C GLU A 87 5.21 1.31 16.36
N ILE A 88 5.57 2.57 16.08
CA ILE A 88 6.02 2.98 14.74
C ILE A 88 7.27 2.20 14.31
N ARG A 89 8.23 1.97 15.22
CA ARG A 89 9.42 1.17 14.91
C ARG A 89 9.05 -0.29 14.61
N ASN A 90 8.17 -0.89 15.41
CA ASN A 90 7.70 -2.24 15.16
C ASN A 90 7.04 -2.37 13.77
N LEU A 91 6.25 -1.37 13.37
CA LEU A 91 5.65 -1.33 12.03
C LEU A 91 6.70 -1.20 10.91
N LEU A 92 7.77 -0.44 11.14
CA LEU A 92 8.89 -0.32 10.20
C LEU A 92 9.66 -1.64 10.10
N ASP A 93 10.00 -2.27 11.22
CA ASP A 93 10.70 -3.56 11.23
C ASP A 93 9.87 -4.65 10.51
N ALA A 94 8.54 -4.64 10.69
CA ALA A 94 7.63 -5.52 9.96
C ALA A 94 7.66 -5.28 8.44
N LEU A 95 7.77 -4.02 7.99
CA LEU A 95 7.91 -3.69 6.57
C LEU A 95 9.25 -4.15 6.00
N ASP A 96 10.33 -4.02 6.75
CA ASP A 96 11.66 -4.44 6.28
C ASP A 96 11.75 -5.97 6.19
N SER A 97 11.05 -6.69 7.06
CA SER A 97 11.00 -8.17 7.06
C SER A 97 10.48 -8.78 5.75
N ILE A 98 9.60 -8.08 5.03
CA ILE A 98 9.05 -8.56 3.75
C ILE A 98 9.89 -8.15 2.54
N CYS A 99 10.81 -7.18 2.71
CA CYS A 99 11.73 -6.72 1.67
C CYS A 99 13.01 -7.55 1.60
N ASN A 100 13.51 -8.02 2.74
CA ASN A 100 14.78 -8.75 2.85
C ASN A 100 14.67 -10.27 2.64
N ARG A 101 13.59 -10.74 2.01
CA ARG A 101 13.43 -12.17 1.70
C ARG A 101 14.07 -12.51 0.37
N GLU A 102 15.14 -13.32 0.41
CA GLU A 102 15.71 -13.96 -0.78
C GLU A 102 14.78 -15.05 -1.34
N GLU A 103 13.93 -15.64 -0.50
CA GLU A 103 12.95 -16.64 -0.89
C GLU A 103 11.70 -16.00 -1.50
N LYS A 104 11.45 -16.33 -2.77
CA LYS A 104 10.23 -15.91 -3.50
C LYS A 104 9.00 -16.46 -2.77
N PRO A 105 8.12 -15.62 -2.20
CA PRO A 105 6.85 -16.12 -1.69
C PRO A 105 6.04 -16.69 -2.85
N GLU A 106 5.51 -17.90 -2.67
CA GLU A 106 4.63 -18.55 -3.64
C GLU A 106 3.43 -17.63 -3.91
N ILE A 107 3.38 -17.02 -5.10
CA ILE A 107 2.38 -16.01 -5.42
C ILE A 107 1.04 -16.72 -5.60
N VAL A 108 0.19 -16.70 -4.59
CA VAL A 108 -1.21 -17.14 -4.74
C VAL A 108 -2.00 -16.00 -5.36
N LEU A 109 -2.09 -15.98 -6.69
CA LEU A 109 -3.01 -15.12 -7.43
C LEU A 109 -4.44 -15.66 -7.25
N ILE A 110 -5.28 -14.93 -6.51
CA ILE A 110 -6.71 -15.22 -6.43
C ILE A 110 -7.35 -14.81 -7.77
N ARG A 111 -7.38 -15.73 -8.74
CA ARG A 111 -8.11 -15.55 -9.99
C ARG A 111 -9.61 -15.59 -9.71
N ARG A 112 -10.33 -14.60 -10.22
CA ARG A 112 -11.79 -14.58 -10.23
C ARG A 112 -12.27 -15.61 -11.26
N VAL A 113 -12.94 -16.67 -10.81
CA VAL A 113 -13.68 -17.58 -11.69
C VAL A 113 -14.87 -16.81 -12.27
N VAL A 114 -14.89 -16.65 -13.59
CA VAL A 114 -16.05 -16.12 -14.31
C VAL A 114 -16.86 -17.33 -14.77
N ASN A 115 -17.98 -17.59 -14.10
CA ASN A 115 -18.95 -18.58 -14.58
C ASN A 115 -19.66 -17.99 -15.81
N GLN A 116 -19.67 -18.75 -16.89
CA GLN A 116 -20.49 -18.52 -18.08
C GLN A 116 -21.94 -18.91 -17.79
#